data_AF-A0A7C9DI15-F1
#
_entry.id   AF-A0A7C9DI15-F1
#
_cell.length_a   1.000
_cell.length_b   1.000
_cell.length_c   1.000
_cell.angle_alpha   90.00
_cell.angle_beta   90.00
_cell.angle_gamma   90.00
#
_symmetry.space_group_name_H-M   'P 1'
#
loop_
_entity.id
_entity.type
_entity.pdbx_description
1 polymer ?
#
loop_
_entity_poly.entity_id
_entity_poly.type
_entity_poly.pdbx_seq_one_letter_code
_entity_poly.pdbx_strand_id
1 'polypeptide(L)'
;YSVQKNIWVKVNKDFTRFFMKVGWMKKLDTEVEQYNYRAFPNEFMWELNPSTNEQEDEEAGGGGGEGGNNKGIPPEGHLPLTNALRGTQLLNSILTHPAFADAADDDDDEKNGETERENEQSVSGEADKKKSRLASLRDRLFKPNYSF
;
A
#
# COMPACT_ATOMS: atom_id res chain seq x y z
N TYR A 1 -3.31 3.29 -9.58
CA TYR A 1 -3.39 2.02 -8.84
C TYR A 1 -2.31 1.00 -9.21
N SER A 2 -1.92 0.80 -10.48
CA SER A 2 -0.83 -0.14 -10.83
C SER A 2 0.50 0.17 -10.12
N VAL A 3 0.92 1.45 -10.09
CA VAL A 3 2.10 1.90 -9.33
C VAL A 3 1.97 1.56 -7.83
N GLN A 4 0.81 1.83 -7.24
CA GLN A 4 0.51 1.50 -5.85
C GLN A 4 0.54 -0.02 -5.61
N LYS A 5 0.06 -0.84 -6.55
CA LYS A 5 0.16 -2.30 -6.48
C LYS A 5 1.62 -2.74 -6.40
N ASN A 6 2.46 -2.21 -7.28
CA ASN A 6 3.89 -2.56 -7.31
C ASN A 6 4.58 -2.18 -5.99
N ILE A 7 4.26 -1.00 -5.43
CA ILE A 7 4.79 -0.58 -4.12
C ILE A 7 4.29 -1.51 -3.01
N TRP A 8 3.00 -1.85 -3.02
CA TRP A 8 2.37 -2.73 -2.02
C TRP A 8 2.96 -4.15 -2.03
N VAL A 9 3.22 -4.71 -3.23
CA VAL A 9 3.93 -5.99 -3.39
C VAL A 9 5.35 -5.90 -2.83
N LYS A 10 6.10 -4.84 -3.15
CA LYS A 10 7.47 -4.61 -2.63
C LYS A 10 7.56 -4.47 -1.10
N VAL A 11 6.45 -4.15 -0.42
CA VAL A 11 6.41 -4.07 1.05
C VAL A 11 5.72 -5.29 1.67
N ASN A 12 5.74 -6.43 0.98
CA ASN A 12 5.18 -7.71 1.42
C ASN A 12 3.71 -7.59 1.81
N LYS A 13 2.94 -6.79 1.07
CA LYS A 13 1.51 -6.57 1.27
C LYS A 13 1.14 -5.92 2.62
N ASP A 14 2.10 -5.34 3.34
CA ASP A 14 1.88 -4.59 4.58
C ASP A 14 1.38 -3.17 4.30
N PHE A 15 0.13 -2.88 4.68
CA PHE A 15 -0.49 -1.57 4.46
C PHE A 15 0.15 -0.44 5.27
N THR A 16 0.70 -0.71 6.45
CA THR A 16 1.34 0.33 7.27
C THR A 16 2.59 0.83 6.58
N ARG A 17 3.43 -0.09 6.10
CA ARG A 17 4.64 0.23 5.32
C ARG A 17 4.30 0.89 3.99
N PHE A 18 3.24 0.41 3.33
CA PHE A 18 2.74 1.02 2.11
C PHE A 18 2.35 2.48 2.33
N PHE A 19 1.55 2.79 3.35
CA PHE A 19 1.09 4.17 3.63
C PHE A 19 2.22 5.12 3.99
N MET A 20 3.26 4.65 4.68
CA MET A 20 4.47 5.44 4.90
C MET A 20 5.17 5.75 3.58
N LYS A 21 5.31 4.75 2.69
CA LYS A 21 6.03 4.89 1.41
C LYS A 21 5.32 5.76 0.38
N VAL A 22 3.99 5.67 0.27
CA VAL A 22 3.19 6.55 -0.60
C VAL A 22 2.91 7.92 0.04
N GLY A 23 3.40 8.16 1.26
CA GLY A 23 3.26 9.45 1.94
C GLY A 23 1.84 9.77 2.39
N TRP A 24 1.04 8.77 2.77
CA TRP A 24 -0.30 8.96 3.36
C TRP A 24 -0.27 9.08 4.89
N MET A 25 0.85 8.71 5.51
CA MET A 25 1.10 8.88 6.94
C MET A 25 2.29 9.83 7.16
N LYS A 26 2.31 10.50 8.30
CA LYS A 26 3.40 11.35 8.78
C LYS A 26 3.88 10.83 10.13
N LYS A 27 5.18 10.88 10.37
CA LYS A 27 5.78 10.61 11.68
C LYS A 27 5.41 11.75 12.61
N LEU A 28 4.98 11.44 13.83
CA LEU A 28 4.83 12.42 14.91
C LEU A 28 6.18 12.63 15.57
N ASP A 29 6.48 13.88 15.89
CA ASP A 29 7.67 14.26 16.67
C ASP A 29 7.37 14.08 18.16
N THR A 30 7.32 12.82 18.58
CA THR A 30 7.08 12.43 19.96
C THR A 30 8.17 11.43 20.35
N GLU A 31 8.45 11.30 21.64
CA GLU A 31 9.48 10.39 22.18
C GLU A 31 9.28 8.94 21.72
N VAL A 32 8.04 8.56 21.39
CA VAL A 32 7.67 7.26 20.83
C VAL A 32 7.44 7.39 19.33
N GLU A 33 7.94 6.42 18.56
CA GLU A 33 7.74 6.37 17.11
C GLU A 33 6.28 6.09 16.74
N GLN A 34 5.52 7.17 16.56
CA GLN A 34 4.11 7.11 16.16
C GLN A 34 3.92 7.70 14.76
N TYR A 35 3.00 7.11 14.00
CA TYR A 35 2.59 7.62 12.69
C TYR A 35 1.09 7.95 12.71
N ASN A 36 0.72 9.07 12.10
CA ASN A 36 -0.67 9.48 11.92
C ASN A 36 -0.98 9.67 10.44
N TYR A 37 -2.24 9.50 10.05
CA TYR A 37 -2.69 9.83 8.71
C TYR A 37 -2.55 11.32 8.43
N ARG A 38 -2.25 11.64 7.18
CA ARG A 38 -2.30 13.00 6.67
C ARG A 38 -3.75 13.47 6.57
N ALA A 39 -3.99 14.74 6.90
CA ALA A 39 -5.31 15.33 6.84
C ALA A 39 -5.70 15.68 5.40
N PHE A 40 -6.83 15.12 4.94
CA PHE A 40 -7.42 15.48 3.65
C PHE A 40 -8.15 16.85 3.75
N PRO A 41 -8.10 17.70 2.72
CA PRO A 41 -7.28 17.61 1.50
C PRO A 41 -5.90 18.30 1.62
N ASN A 42 -5.71 19.10 2.67
CA ASN A 42 -4.66 20.12 2.75
C ASN A 42 -3.24 19.55 2.89
N GLU A 43 -3.07 18.38 3.52
CA GLU A 43 -1.75 17.80 3.75
C GLU A 43 -1.26 16.89 2.62
N PHE A 44 -2.08 16.68 1.59
CA PHE A 44 -1.74 15.89 0.41
C PHE A 44 -1.19 16.77 -0.72
N MET A 45 -0.33 16.18 -1.54
CA MET A 45 0.29 16.83 -2.69
C MET A 45 -0.50 16.47 -3.95
N TRP A 46 -0.98 17.49 -4.64
CA TRP A 46 -1.88 17.33 -5.79
C TRP A 46 -1.16 17.50 -7.14
N GLU A 47 0.01 18.12 -7.12
CA GLU A 47 0.77 18.47 -8.33
C GLU A 47 2.13 17.80 -8.33
N LEU A 48 2.57 17.34 -9.50
CA LEU A 48 3.99 17.12 -9.77
C LEU A 48 4.57 18.50 -10.09
N ASN A 49 5.09 19.21 -9.09
CA ASN A 49 5.87 20.43 -9.34
C ASN A 49 7.36 20.06 -9.33
N PRO A 50 7.96 19.69 -10.47
CA PRO A 50 9.40 19.56 -10.58
C PRO A 50 10.00 20.95 -10.71
N SER A 51 9.80 21.83 -9.72
CA SER A 51 10.49 23.12 -9.71
C SER A 51 11.97 22.81 -9.76
N THR A 52 12.51 23.11 -10.92
CA THR A 52 13.83 22.81 -11.40
C THR A 52 14.85 23.30 -10.39
N ASN A 53 15.85 22.47 -10.19
CA ASN A 53 17.12 22.87 -9.60
C ASN A 53 17.75 23.89 -10.57
N GLU A 54 17.33 25.14 -10.48
CA GLU A 54 18.09 26.27 -11.02
C GLU A 54 18.87 26.84 -9.84
N GLN A 55 20.16 26.47 -9.82
CA GLN A 55 21.18 27.24 -9.11
C GLN A 55 21.12 28.67 -9.62
N GLU A 56 20.61 29.58 -8.78
CA GLU A 56 21.06 30.97 -8.80
C GLU A 56 22.00 31.13 -7.61
N ASP A 57 23.30 31.07 -7.93
CA ASP A 57 24.35 31.60 -7.06
C ASP A 57 24.11 33.12 -6.92
N GLU A 58 23.87 33.61 -5.69
CA GLU A 58 24.45 34.85 -5.12
C GLU A 58 23.89 35.13 -3.71
N GLU A 59 24.65 35.91 -2.94
CA GLU A 59 24.85 35.77 -1.50
C GLU A 59 23.85 36.49 -0.55
N ALA A 60 23.94 36.04 0.70
CA ALA A 60 23.82 36.81 1.96
C ALA A 60 22.42 37.05 2.56
N GLY A 61 22.18 36.41 3.71
CA GLY A 61 21.16 36.83 4.67
C GLY A 61 20.77 35.74 5.66
N GLY A 62 21.27 35.82 6.89
CA GLY A 62 21.09 34.80 7.92
C GLY A 62 19.66 34.57 8.42
N GLY A 63 19.45 33.38 8.97
CA GLY A 63 18.27 32.99 9.74
C GLY A 63 18.26 31.49 9.98
N GLY A 64 18.31 31.06 11.24
CA GLY A 64 18.50 29.68 11.67
C GLY A 64 17.52 28.68 11.04
N GLY A 65 18.07 27.64 10.41
CA GLY A 65 17.31 26.56 9.78
C GLY A 65 16.99 25.44 10.76
N GLU A 66 15.80 25.47 11.35
CA GLU A 66 15.16 24.34 12.01
C GLU A 66 14.17 23.65 11.05
N GLY A 67 14.22 22.31 11.00
CA GLY A 67 13.14 21.48 10.46
C GLY A 67 13.24 21.14 8.97
N GLY A 68 13.83 19.97 8.67
CA GLY A 68 13.88 19.40 7.33
C GLY A 68 12.51 19.21 6.72
N ASN A 69 12.17 20.04 5.73
CA ASN A 69 10.98 19.88 4.89
C ASN A 69 11.42 19.70 3.44
N ASN A 70 11.38 18.44 2.97
CA ASN A 70 11.34 18.12 1.54
C ASN A 70 10.05 18.71 0.95
N LYS A 71 10.05 20.00 0.63
CA LYS A 71 9.02 20.63 -0.19
C LYS A 71 9.43 20.40 -1.65
N GLY A 72 8.67 19.59 -2.38
CA GLY A 72 8.82 19.61 -3.84
C GLY A 72 8.02 18.58 -4.60
N ILE A 73 8.12 17.29 -4.25
CA ILE A 73 7.68 16.23 -5.17
C ILE A 73 6.83 15.19 -4.41
N PRO A 74 5.60 14.91 -4.88
CA PRO A 74 4.79 13.83 -4.32
C PRO A 74 5.49 12.47 -4.50
N PRO A 75 5.49 11.60 -3.47
CA PRO A 75 6.03 10.24 -3.59
C PRO A 75 5.36 9.42 -4.69
N GLU A 76 6.07 8.42 -5.21
CA GLU A 76 5.47 7.46 -6.14
C GLU A 76 4.25 6.77 -5.52
N GLY A 77 3.17 6.68 -6.28
CA GLY A 77 1.92 6.09 -5.80
C GLY A 77 1.16 6.95 -4.79
N HIS A 78 1.53 8.22 -4.58
CA HIS A 78 0.81 9.14 -3.68
C HIS A 78 -0.65 9.31 -4.10
N LEU A 79 -0.93 9.34 -5.40
CA LEU A 79 -2.27 9.40 -5.98
C LEU A 79 -2.55 8.15 -6.85
N PRO A 80 -3.82 7.79 -7.08
CA PRO A 80 -5.04 8.34 -6.48
C PRO A 80 -5.24 7.91 -5.02
N LEU A 81 -5.93 8.75 -4.22
CA LEU A 81 -6.23 8.44 -2.83
C LEU A 81 -7.38 7.43 -2.70
N THR A 82 -7.24 6.48 -1.79
CA THR A 82 -8.33 5.61 -1.32
C THR A 82 -8.50 5.82 0.16
N ASN A 83 -9.71 6.19 0.59
CA ASN A 83 -9.97 6.44 2.01
C ASN A 83 -9.72 5.17 2.84
N ALA A 84 -8.77 5.25 3.77
CA ALA A 84 -8.38 4.16 4.67
C ALA A 84 -9.03 4.26 6.07
N LEU A 85 -9.82 5.30 6.37
CA LEU A 85 -10.49 5.47 7.66
C LEU A 85 -11.52 4.36 7.94
N ARG A 86 -11.97 3.66 6.90
CA ARG A 86 -12.87 2.50 7.00
C ARG A 86 -12.13 1.17 6.83
N GLY A 87 -10.81 1.17 7.03
CA GLY A 87 -9.94 0.02 6.81
C GLY A 87 -9.45 -0.10 5.37
N THR A 88 -8.73 -1.19 5.10
CA THR A 88 -7.97 -1.38 3.85
C THR A 88 -8.61 -2.39 2.88
N GLN A 89 -9.79 -2.94 3.21
CA GLN A 89 -10.44 -3.96 2.40
C GLN A 89 -10.72 -3.49 0.96
N LEU A 90 -11.20 -2.24 0.81
CA LEU A 90 -11.43 -1.65 -0.51
C LEU A 90 -10.13 -1.56 -1.30
N LEU A 91 -9.07 -1.02 -0.69
CA LEU A 91 -7.77 -0.88 -1.35
C LEU A 91 -7.18 -2.25 -1.70
N ASN A 92 -7.26 -3.23 -0.80
CA ASN A 92 -6.86 -4.61 -1.05
C ASN A 92 -7.58 -5.21 -2.27
N SER A 93 -8.90 -5.01 -2.35
CA SER A 93 -9.71 -5.51 -3.47
C SER A 93 -9.32 -4.85 -4.79
N ILE A 94 -8.97 -3.56 -4.78
CA ILE A 94 -8.49 -2.84 -5.96
C ILE A 94 -7.11 -3.38 -6.39
N LEU A 95 -6.16 -3.51 -5.45
CA LEU A 95 -4.78 -3.91 -5.78
C LEU A 95 -4.65 -5.39 -6.17
N THR A 96 -5.57 -6.24 -5.72
CA THR A 96 -5.67 -7.66 -6.11
C THR A 96 -6.57 -7.90 -7.32
N HIS A 97 -7.14 -6.84 -7.92
CA HIS A 97 -8.04 -6.96 -9.06
C HIS A 97 -7.31 -7.59 -10.28
N PRO A 98 -7.97 -8.50 -11.04
CA PRO A 98 -7.37 -9.20 -12.18
C PRO A 98 -6.88 -8.29 -13.30
N ALA A 99 -7.38 -7.06 -13.39
CA ALA A 99 -6.87 -6.06 -14.33
C ALA A 99 -5.37 -5.75 -14.16
N PHE A 100 -4.76 -6.18 -13.05
CA PHE A 100 -3.33 -6.03 -12.79
C PHE A 100 -2.58 -7.37 -12.74
N ALA A 101 -3.19 -8.49 -13.15
CA ALA A 101 -2.64 -9.84 -13.01
C ALA A 101 -1.30 -10.01 -13.75
N ASP A 102 -1.15 -9.39 -14.91
CA ASP A 102 0.03 -9.53 -15.79
C ASP A 102 1.34 -8.93 -15.24
N ALA A 103 1.31 -8.37 -14.02
CA ALA A 103 2.44 -7.65 -13.42
C ALA A 103 2.99 -8.30 -12.13
N ALA A 104 2.46 -9.43 -11.67
CA ALA A 104 2.72 -9.93 -10.31
C ALA A 104 2.90 -11.45 -10.17
N ASP A 105 3.30 -12.15 -11.23
CA ASP A 105 3.35 -13.62 -11.24
C ASP A 105 4.76 -14.21 -11.01
N ASP A 106 5.71 -13.48 -10.38
CA ASP A 106 7.07 -14.03 -10.21
C ASP A 106 7.67 -14.08 -8.80
N ASP A 107 7.07 -13.55 -7.72
CA ASP A 107 7.73 -13.68 -6.41
C ASP A 107 6.80 -13.90 -5.20
N ASP A 108 7.15 -14.95 -4.46
CA ASP A 108 6.86 -15.26 -3.06
C ASP A 108 5.54 -15.96 -2.70
N ASP A 109 5.49 -17.23 -3.12
CA ASP A 109 5.05 -18.33 -2.26
C ASP A 109 6.33 -18.93 -1.59
N GLU A 110 6.77 -18.43 -0.42
CA GLU A 110 7.45 -19.24 0.64
C GLU A 110 7.91 -18.46 1.91
N LYS A 111 7.44 -18.98 3.06
CA LYS A 111 8.05 -19.09 4.42
C LYS A 111 8.36 -17.88 5.32
N ASN A 112 7.63 -17.82 6.46
CA ASN A 112 8.09 -18.17 7.83
C ASN A 112 7.07 -17.67 8.88
N GLY A 113 6.76 -18.34 9.99
CA GLY A 113 7.42 -19.48 10.60
C GLY A 113 6.60 -20.13 11.73
N GLU A 114 7.14 -21.27 12.15
CA GLU A 114 6.69 -22.28 13.09
C GLU A 114 6.34 -21.76 14.50
N THR A 115 5.32 -22.34 15.11
CA THR A 115 5.40 -22.85 16.49
C THR A 115 4.56 -24.11 16.57
N GLU A 116 5.25 -25.22 16.80
CA GLU A 116 4.72 -26.54 17.07
C GLU A 116 3.91 -26.54 18.37
N ARG A 117 2.78 -27.25 18.37
CA ARG A 117 2.47 -28.34 19.31
C ARG A 117 1.18 -29.03 18.88
N GLU A 118 1.39 -30.20 18.28
CA GLU A 118 0.67 -31.48 18.44
C GLU A 118 -0.77 -31.41 18.98
N ASN A 119 -1.75 -31.93 18.22
CA ASN A 119 -2.31 -33.26 18.50
C ASN A 119 -3.36 -33.74 17.45
N GLU A 120 -3.31 -35.05 17.15
CA GLU A 120 -4.37 -35.98 16.67
C GLU A 120 -4.94 -35.91 15.23
N GLN A 121 -4.27 -36.66 14.34
CA GLN A 121 -4.81 -37.86 13.66
C GLN A 121 -6.27 -37.85 13.15
N SER A 122 -6.46 -37.83 11.83
CA SER A 122 -7.32 -38.82 11.14
C SER A 122 -7.12 -38.84 9.63
N VAL A 123 -7.20 -40.06 9.12
CA VAL A 123 -6.91 -40.57 7.78
C VAL A 123 -8.03 -40.23 6.79
N SER A 124 -7.67 -39.90 5.54
CA SER A 124 -8.08 -40.60 4.30
C SER A 124 -8.02 -39.72 3.05
N GLY A 125 -7.29 -40.20 2.04
CA GLY A 125 -7.83 -40.45 0.70
C GLY A 125 -8.13 -39.29 -0.25
N GLU A 126 -7.61 -39.48 -1.48
CA GLU A 126 -8.18 -39.08 -2.77
C GLU A 126 -7.80 -37.71 -3.35
N ALA A 127 -7.00 -37.80 -4.42
CA ALA A 127 -6.62 -36.74 -5.34
C ALA A 127 -7.80 -36.24 -6.20
N ASP A 128 -7.56 -35.12 -6.87
CA ASP A 128 -8.32 -34.60 -8.02
C ASP A 128 -9.70 -33.98 -7.76
N LYS A 129 -9.71 -32.76 -7.20
CA LYS A 129 -10.83 -31.79 -7.36
C LYS A 129 -10.49 -30.31 -7.08
N LYS A 130 -9.21 -29.93 -7.03
CA LYS A 130 -8.79 -28.59 -6.53
C LYS A 130 -8.84 -27.45 -7.55
N LYS A 131 -9.07 -27.71 -8.85
CA LYS A 131 -9.08 -26.65 -9.88
C LYS A 131 -10.42 -25.93 -10.06
N SER A 132 -11.55 -26.50 -9.61
CA SER A 132 -12.89 -25.93 -9.88
C SER A 132 -13.49 -25.10 -8.73
N ARG A 133 -13.04 -25.29 -7.48
CA ARG A 133 -13.63 -24.58 -6.33
C ARG A 133 -13.16 -23.13 -6.21
N LEU A 134 -11.95 -22.81 -6.67
CA LEU A 134 -11.43 -21.43 -6.67
C LEU A 134 -12.06 -20.55 -7.76
N ALA A 135 -12.37 -21.13 -8.93
CA ALA A 135 -13.07 -20.41 -10.00
C ALA A 135 -14.51 -20.00 -9.60
N SER A 136 -15.17 -20.78 -8.71
CA SER A 136 -16.52 -20.49 -8.23
C SER A 136 -16.60 -19.38 -7.17
N LEU A 137 -15.46 -18.99 -6.57
CA LEU A 137 -15.41 -17.93 -5.56
C LEU A 137 -15.19 -16.55 -6.19
N ARG A 138 -14.38 -16.44 -7.27
CA ARG A 138 -14.19 -15.18 -8.00
C ARG A 138 -15.48 -14.62 -8.59
N ASP A 139 -16.36 -15.50 -9.10
CA ASP A 139 -17.62 -15.09 -9.71
C ASP A 139 -18.66 -14.66 -8.68
N ARG A 140 -18.50 -15.03 -7.39
CA ARG A 140 -19.40 -14.60 -6.31
C ARG A 140 -18.91 -13.34 -5.58
N LEU A 141 -17.66 -12.95 -5.80
CA LEU A 141 -17.04 -11.82 -5.09
C LEU A 141 -17.31 -10.46 -5.74
N PHE A 142 -17.79 -10.44 -7.00
CA PHE A 142 -18.00 -9.22 -7.78
C PHE A 142 -19.40 -9.08 -8.41
N LYS A 143 -20.47 -9.42 -7.67
CA LYS A 143 -21.81 -8.90 -7.99
C LYS A 143 -22.27 -7.94 -6.90
N PRO A 144 -21.89 -6.66 -6.95
CA PRO A 144 -22.57 -5.67 -6.16
C PRO A 144 -23.98 -5.48 -6.77
N ASN A 145 -24.99 -6.00 -6.07
CA ASN A 145 -26.39 -5.82 -6.47
C ASN A 145 -26.83 -4.40 -6.10
N TYR A 146 -26.56 -3.45 -7.01
CA TYR A 146 -27.10 -2.09 -6.96
C TYR A 146 -28.47 -2.04 -7.66
N SER A 147 -29.44 -2.81 -7.15
CA SER A 147 -30.84 -2.54 -7.47
C SER A 147 -31.32 -1.42 -6.54
N PHE A 148 -31.72 -0.29 -7.13
CA PHE A 148 -32.55 0.72 -6.46
C PHE A 148 -34.00 0.25 -6.39
#